data_AF-A0A1R3I102-F1
#
_entry.id   AF-A0A1R3I102-F1
#
_cell.length_a   1.000
_cell.length_b   1.000
_cell.length_c   1.000
_cell.angle_alpha   90.00
_cell.angle_beta   90.00
_cell.angle_gamma   90.00
#
_symmetry.space_group_name_H-M   'P 1'
#
loop_
_entity.id
_entity.type
_entity.pdbx_description
1 polymer ?
#
loop_
_entity_poly.entity_id
_entity_poly.type
_entity_poly.pdbx_seq_one_letter_code
_entity_poly.pdbx_strand_id
1 'polypeptide(L)' 'MERLRSQPNMEEEILDCLVSFTKIGIACSAEVTSDRMRIKDAITELHSTKARLVRTGIYRQDRGSSRK' A
#
# COMPACT_ATOMS: atom_id res chain seq x y z
N MET A 1 -31.86 3.94 2.65
CA MET A 1 -30.43 4.32 2.64
C MET A 1 -29.69 3.22 1.91
N GLU A 2 -29.80 3.21 0.58
CA GLU A 2 -29.16 2.19 -0.25
C GLU A 2 -27.70 2.60 -0.44
N ARG A 3 -26.77 1.79 0.08
CA ARG A 3 -25.34 1.99 -0.15
C ARG A 3 -25.07 1.66 -1.61
N LEU A 4 -25.14 2.69 -2.46
CA LEU A 4 -24.67 2.62 -3.82
C LEU A 4 -23.20 2.21 -3.76
N ARG A 5 -22.93 0.91 -3.98
CA ARG A 5 -21.56 0.42 -4.22
C ARG A 5 -21.15 0.96 -5.58
N SER A 6 -20.77 2.24 -5.61
CA SER A 6 -20.01 2.81 -6.70
C SER A 6 -18.73 1.98 -6.86
N GLN A 7 -18.42 1.63 -8.10
CA GLN A 7 -17.11 1.11 -8.48
C GLN A 7 -16.03 1.91 -7.76
N PRO A 8 -15.02 1.27 -7.16
CA PRO A 8 -13.96 2.00 -6.49
C PRO A 8 -13.30 2.92 -7.52
N ASN A 9 -13.31 4.23 -7.25
CA ASN A 9 -12.56 5.16 -8.07
C ASN A 9 -11.09 4.74 -7.96
N MET A 10 -10.41 4.52 -9.08
CA MET A 10 -9.00 4.11 -9.09
C MET A 10 -8.14 5.07 -8.25
N GLU A 11 -8.44 6.37 -8.30
CA GLU A 11 -7.78 7.39 -7.51
C GLU A 11 -8.02 7.21 -6.00
N GLU A 12 -9.22 6.82 -5.58
CA GLU A 12 -9.55 6.52 -4.18
C GLU A 12 -8.77 5.30 -3.67
N GLU A 13 -8.68 4.22 -4.47
CA GLU A 13 -7.88 3.05 -4.08
C GLU A 13 -6.39 3.39 -3.95
N ILE A 14 -5.89 4.28 -4.80
CA ILE A 14 -4.50 4.76 -4.74
C ILE A 14 -4.27 5.58 -3.48
N LEU A 15 -5.16 6.53 -3.19
CA LEU A 15 -5.10 7.34 -1.97
C LEU A 15 -5.13 6.46 -0.72
N ASP A 16 -6.02 5.46 -0.67
CA ASP A 16 -6.07 4.52 0.44
C ASP A 16 -4.78 3.70 0.58
N CYS A 17 -4.13 3.33 -0.53
CA CYS A 17 -2.84 2.66 -0.48
C CYS A 17 -1.75 3.59 0.08
N LEU A 18 -1.74 4.87 -0.32
CA LEU A 18 -0.80 5.87 0.19
C LEU A 18 -1.01 6.18 1.68
N VAL A 19 -2.27 6.23 2.13
CA VAL A 19 -2.62 6.36 3.55
C VAL A 19 -2.13 5.15 4.33
N SER A 20 -2.36 3.93 3.85
CA SER A 20 -1.82 2.71 4.48
C SER A 20 -0.29 2.74 4.55
N PHE A 21 0.39 3.07 3.45
CA PHE A 21 1.85 3.16 3.40
C PHE A 21 2.40 4.18 4.42
N THR A 22 1.77 5.34 4.50
CA THR A 22 2.18 6.41 5.42
C THR A 22 1.97 5.99 6.89
N LYS A 23 0.86 5.32 7.21
CA LYS A 23 0.62 4.77 8.56
C LYS A 23 1.69 3.76 8.97
N ILE A 24 2.13 2.89 8.05
CA ILE A 24 3.24 1.96 8.30
C ILE A 24 4.52 2.74 8.57
N GLY A 25 4.84 3.76 7.77
CA GLY A 25 6.00 4.62 7.94
C GLY A 25 6.03 5.35 9.30
N ILE A 26 4.88 5.92 9.71
CA ILE A 26 4.71 6.53 11.03
C ILE A 26 4.95 5.50 12.14
N ALA A 27 4.30 4.33 12.04
CA ALA A 27 4.43 3.28 13.05
C ALA A 27 5.86 2.72 13.14
N CYS A 28 6.61 2.65 12.04
CA CYS A 28 8.03 2.26 12.06
C CYS A 28 8.94 3.35 12.66
N SER A 29 8.52 4.61 12.55
CA SER A 29 9.30 5.80 12.97
C SER A 29 8.86 6.32 14.35
N ALA A 30 8.09 5.54 15.11
CA ALA A 30 7.71 5.92 16.46
C ALA A 30 8.95 6.23 17.32
N GLU A 31 8.88 7.32 18.08
CA GLU A 31 9.99 7.80 18.91
C GLU A 31 10.43 6.73 19.91
N VAL A 32 9.46 6.14 20.60
CA VAL A 32 9.67 5.04 21.54
C VAL A 32 9.85 3.73 20.78
N THR A 33 10.94 3.01 21.06
CA THR A 33 11.29 1.77 20.36
C THR A 33 10.29 0.63 20.56
N SER A 34 9.66 0.54 21.74
CA SER A 34 8.63 -0.46 22.03
C SER A 34 7.34 -0.25 21.25
N ASP A 35 7.08 0.97 20.82
CA ASP A 35 5.86 1.35 20.11
C ASP A 35 6.03 1.19 18.59
N ARG A 36 7.27 0.97 18.13
CA ARG A 36 7.55 0.72 16.72
C ARG A 36 6.93 -0.59 16.28
N MET A 37 6.29 -0.54 15.11
CA MET A 37 5.81 -1.75 14.45
C MET A 37 6.97 -2.73 14.26
N ARG A 38 6.72 -4.03 14.53
CA ARG A 38 7.74 -5.06 14.32
C ARG A 38 8.02 -5.18 12.82
N ILE A 39 9.29 -5.39 12.47
CA ILE A 39 9.69 -5.47 11.06
C ILE A 39 8.92 -6.53 10.26
N LYS A 40 8.57 -7.67 10.88
CA LYS A 40 7.76 -8.73 10.26
C LYS A 40 6.35 -8.25 9.91
N ASP A 41 5.75 -7.44 10.78
CA ASP A 41 4.41 -6.90 10.60
C ASP A 41 4.45 -5.82 9.51
N ALA A 42 5.47 -4.95 9.54
CA ALA A 42 5.68 -3.94 8.50
C ALA A 42 5.84 -4.58 7.10
N ILE A 43 6.64 -5.64 6.97
CA ILE A 43 6.79 -6.38 5.71
C ILE A 43 5.44 -6.94 5.23
N THR A 44 4.67 -7.53 6.15
CA THR A 44 3.35 -8.10 5.82
C THR A 44 2.39 -7.03 5.31
N GLU A 45 2.29 -5.89 6.00
CA GLU A 45 1.43 -4.77 5.63
C GLU A 45 1.87 -4.08 4.33
N LEU A 46 3.19 -3.96 4.11
CA LEU A 46 3.76 -3.44 2.86
C LEU A 46 3.44 -4.34 1.66
N HIS A 47 3.54 -5.67 1.81
CA HIS A 47 3.15 -6.60 0.76
C HIS A 47 1.66 -6.50 0.43
N SER A 48 0.80 -6.39 1.44
CA SER A 48 -0.65 -6.18 1.27
C SER A 48 -0.94 -4.87 0.53
N THR A 49 -0.29 -3.77 0.93
CA THR A 49 -0.42 -2.45 0.30
C THR A 49 0.05 -2.46 -1.15
N LYS A 50 1.20 -3.08 -1.44
CA LYS A 50 1.70 -3.28 -2.81
C LYS A 50 0.72 -4.07 -3.65
N ALA A 51 0.17 -5.16 -3.13
CA ALA A 51 -0.78 -5.99 -3.86
C ALA A 51 -2.06 -5.21 -4.24
N ARG A 52 -2.53 -4.31 -3.37
CA ARG A 52 -3.64 -3.39 -3.66
C ARG A 52 -3.25 -2.38 -4.74
N LEU A 53 -2.13 -1.69 -4.58
CA LEU A 53 -1.66 -0.68 -5.52
C LEU A 53 -1.38 -1.24 -6.92
N VAL A 54 -0.85 -2.45 -7.04
CA VAL A 54 -0.61 -3.08 -8.35
C VAL A 54 -1.92 -3.35 -9.10
N ARG A 55 -3.03 -3.62 -8.39
CA ARG A 55 -4.34 -3.83 -9.01
C ARG A 55 -4.91 -2.55 -9.63
N THR A 56 -4.49 -1.37 -9.16
CA THR A 56 -4.94 -0.08 -9.72
C THR A 56 -4.26 0.25 -11.06
N GLY A 57 -3.32 -0.58 -11.55
CA GLY A 57 -2.81 -0.48 -12.92
C GLY A 57 -1.64 0.47 -13.15
N ILE A 58 -1.13 1.15 -12.10
CA ILE A 58 0.00 2.11 -12.24
C ILE A 58 1.33 1.39 -12.54
N TYR A 59 1.50 0.14 -12.12
CA TYR A 59 2.78 -0.58 -12.20
C TYR A 59 3.05 -1.28 -13.55
N ARG A 60 2.29 -1.02 -14.62
CA ARG A 60 2.45 -1.75 -15.89
C ARG A 60 3.70 -1.35 -16.71
N GLN A 61 4.54 -0.44 -16.24
CA GLN A 61 5.61 0.18 -17.04
C GLN A 61 7.05 -0.07 -16.54
N ASP A 62 7.36 -1.24 -15.97
CA ASP A 62 8.77 -1.67 -15.82
C ASP A 62 8.96 -3.19 -15.95
N ARG A 63 8.69 -3.73 -17.14
CA ARG A 63 9.23 -5.04 -17.56
C ARG A 63 9.85 -4.97 -18.96
N GLY A 64 10.63 -3.92 -19.19
CA GLY A 64 11.50 -3.80 -20.36
C GLY A 64 12.81 -4.56 -20.13
N SER A 65 12.89 -5.77 -20.66
CA SER A 65 14.10 -6.45 -21.16
C SER A 65 15.40 -6.44 -20.34
N SER A 66 15.74 -7.59 -19.76
CA SER A 66 17.10 -8.13 -19.89
C SER A 66 17.02 -9.65 -19.98
N ARG A 67 16.87 -10.14 -21.22
CA ARG A 67 17.51 -11.38 -21.63
C ARG A 67 18.93 -10.98 -22.04
N LYS A 68 19.92 -11.42 -21.28
CA LYS A 68 21.25 -11.73 -21.79
C LYS A 68 21.53 -13.16 -21.39
#